data_AF-A0A5J4TRW1-F1
#
_entry.id   AF-A0A5J4TRW1-F1
#
_cell.length_a   1.000
_cell.length_b   1.000
_cell.length_c   1.000
_cell.angle_alpha   90.00
_cell.angle_beta   90.00
_cell.angle_gamma   90.00
#
_symmetry.space_group_name_H-M   'P 1'
#
loop_
_entity.id
_entity.type
_entity.pdbx_description
1 polymer ?
#
loop_
_entity_poly.entity_id
_entity_poly.type
_entity_poly.pdbx_seq_one_letter_code
_entity_poly.pdbx_strand_id
1 'polypeptide(L)'
;MNKHEEISDSSFDINSFEKTLNGIIDPIELWLIAGDCRGQDVSSSTTALKMVKDSCDMGYIQKLTGVQLASAASCSPQLVSRLWNNGGYKKKEIKESAIFTP
;
A
#
# COMPACT_ATOMS: atom_id res chain seq x y z
N MET A 1 -12.34 11.68 22.46
CA MET A 1 -12.59 10.35 21.88
C MET A 1 -12.43 10.49 20.36
N ASN A 2 -11.23 10.27 19.83
CA ASN A 2 -10.98 10.38 18.40
C ASN A 2 -11.72 9.25 17.70
N LYS A 3 -12.77 9.59 16.94
CA LYS A 3 -13.43 8.68 16.01
C LYS A 3 -12.35 8.21 15.04
N HIS A 4 -11.87 6.98 15.23
CA HIS A 4 -11.30 6.22 14.14
C HIS A 4 -12.47 5.98 13.18
N GLU A 5 -12.66 6.93 12.27
CA GLU A 5 -13.44 6.73 11.07
C GLU A 5 -12.81 5.50 10.40
N GLU A 6 -13.53 4.38 10.47
CA GLU A 6 -13.24 3.19 9.69
C GLU A 6 -13.15 3.66 8.24
N ILE A 7 -11.91 3.88 7.78
CA ILE A 7 -11.65 4.01 6.36
C ILE A 7 -11.97 2.62 5.83
N SER A 8 -13.17 2.49 5.26
CA SER A 8 -13.61 1.28 4.59
C SER A 8 -12.47 0.84 3.68
N ASP A 9 -11.82 -0.28 4.03
CA ASP A 9 -10.73 -0.83 3.23
C ASP A 9 -11.41 -1.29 1.94
N SER A 10 -11.31 -0.48 0.89
CA SER A 10 -11.95 -0.81 -0.37
C SER A 10 -11.32 -2.10 -0.90
N SER A 11 -12.16 -2.95 -1.49
CA SER A 11 -11.66 -4.13 -2.19
C SER A 11 -10.71 -3.67 -3.29
N PHE A 12 -9.46 -4.14 -3.22
CA PHE A 12 -8.47 -3.85 -4.24
C PHE A 12 -8.76 -4.65 -5.49
N ASP A 13 -8.97 -3.96 -6.62
CA ASP A 13 -9.01 -4.60 -7.93
C ASP A 13 -7.72 -4.28 -8.68
N ILE A 14 -6.89 -5.31 -8.83
CA ILE A 14 -5.62 -5.19 -9.53
C ILE A 14 -5.78 -4.81 -11.00
N ASN A 15 -6.88 -5.23 -11.64
CA ASN A 15 -7.08 -4.91 -13.05
C ASN A 15 -7.38 -3.42 -13.23
N SER A 16 -8.19 -2.84 -12.34
CA SER A 16 -8.41 -1.39 -12.29
C SER A 16 -7.13 -0.64 -11.95
N PHE A 17 -6.32 -1.17 -11.03
CA PHE A 17 -5.04 -0.59 -10.65
C PHE A 17 -4.07 -0.51 -11.84
N GLU A 18 -3.87 -1.64 -12.54
CA GLU A 18 -3.01 -1.70 -13.72
C GLU A 18 -3.48 -0.75 -14.82
N LYS A 19 -4.78 -0.77 -15.15
CA LYS A 19 -5.34 0.12 -16.17
C LYS A 19 -5.16 1.58 -15.84
N THR A 20 -5.29 1.95 -14.57
CA THR A 20 -5.14 3.34 -14.12
C THR A 20 -3.71 3.83 -14.24
N LEU A 21 -2.73 2.96 -13.92
CA LEU A 21 -1.32 3.31 -13.96
C LEU A 21 -0.67 3.11 -15.34
N ASN A 22 -1.34 2.39 -16.24
CA ASN A 22 -0.89 2.19 -17.60
C ASN A 22 -0.73 3.53 -18.34
N GLY A 23 0.46 3.78 -18.88
CA GLY A 23 0.80 5.05 -19.53
C GLY A 23 1.11 6.21 -18.59
N ILE A 24 1.02 6.01 -17.27
CA ILE A 24 1.44 6.98 -16.25
C ILE A 24 2.85 6.67 -15.75
N ILE A 25 3.13 5.40 -15.49
CA ILE A 25 4.45 4.93 -15.06
C ILE A 25 5.10 4.05 -16.13
N ASP A 26 6.40 3.80 -15.96
CA ASP A 26 7.14 2.91 -16.84
C ASP A 26 6.50 1.51 -16.86
N PRO A 27 6.33 0.89 -18.04
CA PRO A 27 5.71 -0.43 -18.14
C PRO A 27 6.42 -1.52 -17.33
N ILE A 28 7.74 -1.45 -17.15
CA ILE A 28 8.52 -2.41 -16.36
C ILE A 28 8.21 -2.22 -14.87
N GLU A 29 8.18 -0.97 -14.40
CA GLU A 29 7.80 -0.63 -13.03
C GLU A 29 6.38 -1.09 -12.71
N LEU A 30 5.43 -0.86 -13.64
CA LEU A 30 4.06 -1.34 -13.49
C LEU A 30 3.99 -2.86 -13.40
N TRP A 31 4.74 -3.55 -14.27
CA TRP A 31 4.78 -5.00 -14.28
C TRP A 31 5.34 -5.59 -12.99
N LEU A 32 6.37 -4.95 -12.41
CA LEU A 32 6.93 -5.34 -11.11
C LEU A 32 5.90 -5.25 -9.99
N ILE A 33 5.27 -4.08 -9.81
CA ILE A 33 4.28 -3.87 -8.74
C ILE A 33 3.09 -4.81 -8.92
N ALA A 34 2.56 -4.92 -10.13
CA ALA A 34 1.40 -5.74 -10.38
C ALA A 34 1.74 -7.24 -10.24
N GLY A 35 2.95 -7.64 -10.63
CA GLY A 35 3.47 -8.98 -10.37
C GLY A 35 3.49 -9.31 -8.87
N ASP A 36 4.02 -8.40 -8.05
CA ASP A 36 4.07 -8.57 -6.59
C ASP A 36 2.67 -8.63 -5.97
N CYS A 37 1.74 -7.77 -6.41
CA CYS A 37 0.36 -7.78 -5.95
C CYS A 37 -0.36 -9.10 -6.31
N ARG A 38 -0.16 -9.64 -7.52
CA ARG A 38 -0.71 -10.95 -7.93
C ARG A 38 -0.06 -12.09 -7.16
N GLY A 39 1.26 -12.07 -7.03
CA GLY A 39 2.01 -13.14 -6.36
C GLY A 39 1.67 -13.29 -4.87
N GLN A 40 1.15 -12.23 -4.25
CA GLN A 40 0.74 -12.20 -2.84
C GLN A 40 -0.79 -12.19 -2.65
N ASP A 41 -1.58 -12.40 -3.72
CA ASP A 41 -3.05 -12.39 -3.69
C ASP A 41 -3.63 -11.17 -2.95
N VAL A 42 -3.09 -9.99 -3.24
CA VAL A 42 -3.49 -8.75 -2.55
C VAL A 42 -4.93 -8.40 -2.88
N SER A 43 -5.74 -8.25 -1.84
CA SER A 43 -7.17 -7.91 -1.93
C SER A 43 -7.55 -6.61 -1.20
N SER A 44 -6.58 -5.99 -0.51
CA SER A 44 -6.76 -4.75 0.27
C SER A 44 -5.96 -3.60 -0.33
N SER A 45 -6.61 -2.46 -0.54
CA SER A 45 -5.97 -1.26 -1.08
C SER A 45 -4.88 -0.74 -0.17
N THR A 46 -5.06 -0.86 1.15
CA THR A 46 -4.02 -0.54 2.13
C THR A 46 -2.77 -1.38 1.91
N THR A 47 -2.92 -2.67 1.64
CA THR A 47 -1.80 -3.59 1.40
C THR A 47 -1.09 -3.29 0.08
N ALA A 48 -1.85 -3.07 -1.00
CA ALA A 48 -1.30 -2.68 -2.29
C ALA A 48 -0.48 -1.37 -2.19
N LEU A 49 -1.03 -0.35 -1.52
CA LEU A 49 -0.34 0.92 -1.33
C LEU A 49 0.96 0.79 -0.51
N LYS A 50 1.02 -0.13 0.46
CA LYS A 50 2.26 -0.42 1.20
C LYS A 50 3.31 -1.03 0.28
N MET A 51 2.94 -2.01 -0.55
CA MET A 51 3.87 -2.62 -1.51
C MET A 51 4.41 -1.62 -2.51
N VAL A 52 3.56 -0.73 -3.03
CA VAL A 52 3.97 0.35 -3.93
C VAL A 52 4.94 1.29 -3.21
N LYS A 53 4.66 1.64 -1.95
CA LYS A 53 5.55 2.47 -1.14
C LYS A 53 6.90 1.79 -0.92
N ASP A 54 6.91 0.52 -0.53
CA ASP A 54 8.14 -0.23 -0.26
C ASP A 54 8.98 -0.37 -1.54
N SER A 55 8.34 -0.60 -2.69
CA SER A 55 8.99 -0.61 -4.01
C SER A 55 9.61 0.75 -4.36
N CYS A 56 8.93 1.85 -4.03
CA CYS A 56 9.43 3.20 -4.22
C CYS A 56 10.61 3.50 -3.29
N ASP A 57 10.54 3.09 -2.02
CA ASP A 57 11.60 3.28 -1.03
C ASP A 57 12.86 2.46 -1.38
N MET A 58 12.69 1.28 -1.99
CA MET A 58 13.79 0.46 -2.52
C MET A 58 14.34 0.96 -3.86
N GLY A 59 13.71 1.98 -4.48
CA GLY A 59 14.13 2.54 -5.77
C GLY A 59 13.81 1.66 -6.97
N TYR A 60 12.93 0.66 -6.82
CA TYR A 60 12.48 -0.17 -7.95
C TYR A 60 11.48 0.54 -8.86
N ILE A 61 10.77 1.53 -8.32
CA ILE A 61 9.79 2.32 -9.06
C ILE A 61 9.93 3.80 -8.76
N GLN A 62 9.46 4.63 -9.68
CA GLN A 62 9.38 6.06 -9.46
C GLN A 62 8.29 6.45 -8.46
N LYS A 63 8.52 7.56 -7.78
CA LYS A 63 7.58 8.10 -6.79
C LYS A 63 6.32 8.59 -7.48
N LEU A 64 5.25 7.83 -7.33
CA LEU A 64 3.90 8.19 -7.73
C LEU A 64 3.34 9.32 -6.86
N THR A 65 2.47 10.15 -7.46
CA THR A 65 1.72 11.16 -6.70
C THR A 65 0.61 10.51 -5.89
N GLY A 66 0.26 11.12 -4.75
CA GLY A 66 -0.82 10.60 -3.91
C GLY A 66 -2.18 10.50 -4.61
N VAL A 67 -2.42 11.35 -5.61
CA VAL A 67 -3.66 11.34 -6.42
C VAL A 67 -3.70 10.13 -7.35
N GLN A 68 -2.59 9.83 -8.04
CA GLN A 68 -2.48 8.64 -8.91
C GLN A 68 -2.68 7.36 -8.09
N LEU A 69 -2.07 7.27 -6.92
CA LEU A 69 -2.21 6.14 -6.01
C LEU A 69 -3.65 5.97 -5.49
N ALA A 70 -4.30 7.07 -5.10
CA ALA A 70 -5.67 7.05 -4.61
C ALA A 70 -6.63 6.58 -5.70
N SER A 71 -6.44 7.07 -6.93
CA SER A 71 -7.22 6.64 -8.09
C SER A 71 -6.99 5.17 -8.42
N ALA A 72 -5.73 4.73 -8.47
CA ALA A 72 -5.38 3.37 -8.87
C ALA A 72 -5.86 2.34 -7.84
N ALA A 73 -5.70 2.62 -6.54
CA ALA A 73 -6.15 1.75 -5.47
C ALA A 73 -7.64 1.94 -5.12
N SER A 74 -8.36 2.78 -5.88
CA SER A 74 -9.77 3.11 -5.65
C SER A 74 -10.07 3.42 -4.18
N CYS A 75 -9.26 4.30 -3.59
CA CYS A 75 -9.31 4.63 -2.17
C CYS A 75 -9.30 6.14 -1.94
N SER A 76 -9.56 6.55 -0.70
CA SER A 76 -9.53 7.97 -0.37
C SER A 76 -8.09 8.53 -0.43
N PRO A 77 -7.89 9.76 -0.92
CA PRO A 77 -6.59 10.43 -0.85
C PRO A 77 -6.04 10.57 0.58
N GLN A 78 -6.92 10.57 1.58
CA GLN A 78 -6.56 10.60 2.99
C GLN A 78 -5.86 9.31 3.43
N LEU A 79 -6.30 8.15 2.93
CA LEU A 79 -5.64 6.87 3.18
C LEU A 79 -4.22 6.89 2.62
N VAL A 80 -4.05 7.35 1.38
CA VAL A 80 -2.73 7.49 0.74
C VAL A 80 -1.85 8.44 1.53
N SER A 81 -2.34 9.64 1.90
CA SER A 81 -1.58 10.59 2.70
C SER A 81 -1.11 9.99 4.03
N ARG A 82 -1.95 9.22 4.73
CA ARG A 82 -1.57 8.52 5.96
C ARG A 82 -0.54 7.41 5.73
N LEU A 83 -0.53 6.73 4.59
CA LEU A 83 0.46 5.69 4.30
C LEU A 83 1.78 6.28 3.81
N TRP A 84 1.71 7.36 3.04
CA TRP A 84 2.84 7.95 2.32
C TRP A 84 3.61 8.97 3.17
N ASN A 85 2.92 9.77 4.00
CA ASN A 85 3.54 10.81 4.82
C ASN A 85 3.88 10.34 6.23
N ASN A 86 3.29 9.24 6.70
CA ASN A 86 3.56 8.71 8.02
C ASN A 86 4.78 7.78 7.90
N GLY A 87 5.98 8.36 8.00
CA GLY A 87 7.28 7.68 7.99
C GLY A 87 7.52 6.76 9.20
N GLY A 88 6.49 6.06 9.66
CA GLY A 88 6.52 5.30 10.90
C GLY A 88 5.27 4.46 11.08
N TYR A 89 5.04 3.48 10.22
CA TYR A 89 4.53 2.22 10.75
C TYR A 89 5.65 1.67 11.65
N LYS A 90 5.66 2.10 12.93
CA LYS A 90 6.38 1.36 13.96
C LYS A 90 5.74 -0.02 13.96
N LYS A 91 6.40 -0.99 13.33
CA LYS A 91 6.18 -2.41 13.56
C LYS A 91 6.22 -2.54 15.08
N LYS A 92 5.05 -2.69 15.72
CA LYS A 92 5.01 -3.09 17.12
C LYS A 92 5.51 -4.52 17.09
N GLU A 93 6.81 -4.70 17.30
CA GLU A 93 7.35 -5.99 17.68
C GLU A 93 6.54 -6.42 18.90
N ILE A 94 5.68 -7.41 18.71
CA ILE A 94 5.08 -8.14 19.82
C ILE A 94 6.26 -8.88 20.43
N LYS A 95 6.88 -8.29 21.45
CA LYS A 95 7.76 -9.03 22.34
C LYS A 95 6.86 -10.03 23.05
N GLU A 96 6.77 -11.24 22.51
CA GLU A 96 6.29 -12.39 23.26
C GLU A 96 7.13 -12.46 24.54
N SER A 97 6.52 -12.02 25.63
CA SER A 97 7.09 -12.13 26.95
C SER A 97 6.84 -13.58 27.34
N ALA A 98 7.81 -14.46 27.07
CA ALA A 98 7.82 -15.79 27.65
C ALA A 98 7.89 -15.62 29.17
N ILE A 99 6.74 -15.74 29.83
CA ILE A 99 6.67 -15.86 31.29
C ILE A 99 7.19 -17.26 31.60
N PHE A 100 8.49 -17.35 31.88
CA PHE A 100 9.06 -18.49 32.59
C PHE A 100 8.69 -18.32 34.06
N THR A 101 7.68 -19.05 34.52
CA THR A 101 7.49 -19.25 35.96
C THR A 101 8.37 -20.42 36.44
N PRO A 102 8.94 -20.35 37.66
CA PRO A 102 9.93 -21.29 38.17
C PRO A 102 9.39 -22.70 38.46
#